data_AF-A0A9C7YS81-F1
#
_entry.id   AF-A0A9C7YS81-F1
#
_cell.length_a   1.000
_cell.length_b   1.000
_cell.length_c   1.000
_cell.angle_alpha   90.00
_cell.angle_beta   90.00
_cell.angle_gamma   90.00
#
_symmetry.space_group_name_H-M   'P 1'
#
loop_
_entity.id
_entity.type
_entity.pdbx_description
1 polymer ?
#
loop_
_entity_poly.entity_id
_entity_poly.type
_entity_poly.pdbx_seq_one_letter_code
_entity_poly.pdbx_strand_id
1 'polypeptide(L)'
;MNPLTLFIIAVSLSMDSMASSIGMTACLKERLFKDIIKISLSLSITQSLMAVLGWILGDNLYEIIKPIDHWVALSLLLFVGLRMIYEGIKDGEIKIKHFSKSLTFLVLISIATSIDAFAVGFSLSIVGISIIFPAIVIFLVTLFITFTSGSISSSFLKKFEKVSIILGGSVLILIGFTIFIEHTIKNI
;
A
#
# COMPACT_ATOMS: atom_id res chain seq x y z
N MET A 1 -14.31 2.18 -12.42
CA MET A 1 -14.09 1.27 -11.27
C MET A 1 -15.16 1.50 -10.21
N ASN A 2 -15.70 0.42 -9.63
CA ASN A 2 -16.67 0.51 -8.53
C ASN A 2 -16.01 1.16 -7.29
N PRO A 3 -16.63 2.16 -6.63
CA PRO A 3 -16.11 2.76 -5.40
C PRO A 3 -15.76 1.74 -4.32
N LEU A 4 -16.49 0.63 -4.24
CA LEU A 4 -16.21 -0.47 -3.31
C LEU A 4 -14.87 -1.14 -3.63
N THR A 5 -14.59 -1.44 -4.89
CA THR A 5 -13.30 -2.01 -5.32
C THR A 5 -12.15 -1.06 -5.00
N LEU A 6 -12.32 0.24 -5.26
CA LEU A 6 -11.32 1.24 -4.91
C LEU A 6 -11.04 1.27 -3.40
N PHE A 7 -12.09 1.25 -2.59
CA PHE A 7 -11.96 1.24 -1.14
C PHE A 7 -11.22 0.00 -0.66
N ILE A 8 -11.53 -1.18 -1.23
CA ILE A 8 -10.84 -2.44 -0.90
C ILE A 8 -9.37 -2.37 -1.31
N ILE A 9 -9.03 -1.82 -2.49
CA ILE A 9 -7.63 -1.60 -2.90
C ILE A 9 -6.93 -0.70 -1.89
N ALA A 10 -7.53 0.44 -1.54
CA ALA A 10 -6.95 1.40 -0.61
C ALA A 10 -6.68 0.76 0.76
N VAL A 11 -7.66 0.04 1.32
CA VAL A 11 -7.52 -0.67 2.60
C VAL A 11 -6.41 -1.72 2.52
N SER A 12 -6.38 -2.52 1.45
CA SER A 12 -5.39 -3.59 1.27
C SER A 12 -3.98 -3.02 1.18
N LEU A 13 -3.81 -1.93 0.44
CA LEU A 13 -2.55 -1.23 0.26
C LEU A 13 -2.08 -0.54 1.56
N SER A 14 -3.01 -0.07 2.40
CA SER A 14 -2.68 0.53 3.69
C SER A 14 -2.19 -0.49 4.74
N MET A 15 -2.34 -1.80 4.51
CA MET A 15 -1.94 -2.81 5.49
C MET A 15 -0.41 -2.84 5.71
N ASP A 16 0.39 -2.60 4.67
CA ASP A 16 1.85 -2.51 4.81
C ASP A 16 2.27 -1.25 5.59
N SER A 17 1.62 -0.11 5.28
CA SER A 17 1.82 1.13 6.03
C SER A 17 1.37 0.99 7.49
N MET A 18 0.30 0.23 7.77
CA MET A 18 -0.16 -0.07 9.13
C MET A 18 0.91 -0.81 9.92
N ALA A 19 1.49 -1.86 9.34
CA ALA A 19 2.53 -2.64 9.98
C ALA A 19 3.79 -1.79 10.25
N SER A 20 4.17 -0.96 9.27
CA SER A 20 5.25 0.01 9.42
C SER A 20 4.99 1.05 10.52
N SER A 21 3.76 1.58 10.62
CA SER A 21 3.35 2.49 11.71
C SER A 21 3.44 1.82 13.08
N ILE A 22 2.97 0.58 13.21
CA ILE A 22 3.05 -0.21 14.46
C ILE A 22 4.52 -0.41 14.85
N GLY A 23 5.37 -0.80 13.89
CA GLY A 23 6.81 -0.98 14.12
C GLY A 23 7.48 0.31 14.60
N MET A 24 7.24 1.44 13.91
CA MET A 24 7.86 2.71 14.27
C MET A 24 7.40 3.20 15.65
N THR A 25 6.10 3.11 15.94
CA THR A 25 5.52 3.56 17.21
C THR A 25 5.85 2.62 18.38
N ALA A 26 6.16 1.34 18.13
CA ALA A 26 6.67 0.41 19.12
C ALA A 26 8.08 0.76 19.60
N CYS A 27 8.89 1.39 18.74
CA CYS A 27 10.27 1.76 19.04
C CYS A 27 10.41 3.15 19.70
N LEU A 28 9.33 3.92 19.76
CA LEU A 28 9.31 5.20 20.44
C LEU A 28 9.40 5.00 21.96
N LYS A 29 10.39 5.63 22.60
CA LYS A 29 10.52 5.66 24.06
C LYS A 29 9.29 6.28 24.75
N GLU A 30 8.73 7.32 24.12
CA GLU A 30 7.49 7.97 24.53
C GLU A 30 6.62 8.19 23.29
N ARG A 31 5.35 7.79 23.36
CA ARG A 31 4.38 7.96 22.27
C ARG A 31 3.72 9.33 22.36
N LEU A 32 4.41 10.34 21.86
CA LEU A 32 3.84 11.66 21.73
C LEU A 32 2.85 11.69 20.56
N PHE A 33 1.69 12.32 20.75
CA PHE A 33 0.69 12.49 19.70
C PHE A 33 1.26 13.12 18.41
N LYS A 34 2.22 14.05 18.57
CA LYS A 34 2.94 14.68 17.45
C LYS A 34 3.75 13.67 16.62
N ASP A 35 4.31 12.64 17.24
CA ASP A 35 5.12 11.62 16.54
C ASP A 35 4.20 10.69 15.73
N ILE A 36 3.05 10.31 16.29
CA ILE A 36 2.03 9.51 15.59
C ILE A 36 1.51 10.25 14.35
N ILE A 37 1.19 11.54 14.49
CA ILE A 37 0.77 12.38 13.35
C ILE A 37 1.85 12.41 12.28
N LYS A 38 3.12 12.67 12.66
CA LYS A 38 4.23 12.74 11.70
C LYS A 38 4.43 11.44 10.93
N ILE A 39 4.38 10.30 11.63
CA ILE A 39 4.52 8.96 11.01
C ILE A 39 3.34 8.72 10.05
N SER A 40 2.12 8.90 10.53
CA SER A 40 0.90 8.63 9.75
C SER A 40 0.83 9.49 8.49
N LEU A 41 1.16 10.78 8.63
CA LEU A 41 1.11 11.74 7.53
C LEU A 41 2.24 11.50 6.53
N SER A 42 3.43 11.10 6.97
CA SER A 42 4.50 10.71 6.05
C SER A 42 4.14 9.47 5.25
N LEU A 43 3.68 8.42 5.92
CA LEU A 43 3.27 7.18 5.25
C LEU A 43 2.14 7.44 4.26
N SER A 44 1.10 8.18 4.64
CA SER A 44 -0.03 8.45 3.75
C SER A 44 0.33 9.34 2.56
N ILE A 45 1.16 10.38 2.76
CA ILE A 45 1.67 11.22 1.66
C ILE A 45 2.49 10.37 0.70
N THR A 46 3.43 9.57 1.20
CA THR A 46 4.28 8.76 0.32
C THR A 46 3.47 7.69 -0.41
N GLN A 47 2.51 7.03 0.23
CA GLN A 47 1.63 6.04 -0.42
C GLN A 47 0.85 6.66 -1.59
N SER A 48 0.23 7.81 -1.35
CA SER A 48 -0.53 8.52 -2.38
C SER A 48 0.37 9.06 -3.49
N LEU A 49 1.52 9.62 -3.13
CA LEU A 49 2.48 10.16 -4.11
C LEU A 49 3.02 9.04 -5.00
N MET A 50 3.35 7.89 -4.42
CA MET A 50 3.89 6.76 -5.16
C MET A 50 2.85 6.14 -6.10
N ALA A 51 1.57 6.09 -5.70
CA ALA A 51 0.48 5.71 -6.59
C ALA A 51 0.35 6.68 -7.77
N VAL A 52 0.48 7.99 -7.55
CA VAL A 52 0.48 8.99 -8.62
C VAL A 52 1.68 8.82 -9.55
N LEU A 53 2.88 8.61 -9.00
CA LEU A 53 4.09 8.39 -9.80
C LEU A 53 4.01 7.12 -10.65
N GLY A 54 3.50 6.03 -10.06
CA GLY A 54 3.24 4.79 -10.79
C GLY A 54 2.26 4.99 -11.92
N TRP A 55 1.19 5.74 -11.66
CA TRP A 55 0.19 6.05 -12.68
C TRP A 55 0.75 6.88 -13.84
N ILE A 56 1.51 7.94 -13.54
CA ILE A 56 2.16 8.79 -14.56
C ILE A 56 3.07 7.94 -15.44
N LEU A 57 3.87 7.03 -14.85
CA LEU A 57 4.75 6.16 -15.62
C LEU A 57 3.96 5.13 -16.45
N GLY A 58 2.85 4.61 -15.93
CA GLY A 58 1.96 3.73 -16.69
C GLY A 58 1.31 4.44 -17.87
N ASP A 59 0.93 5.71 -17.71
CA ASP A 59 0.22 6.50 -18.73
C ASP A 59 1.14 6.80 -19.91
N ASN A 60 2.39 7.17 -19.62
CA ASN A 60 3.42 7.36 -20.65
C ASN A 60 3.76 6.07 -21.43
N LEU A 61 3.51 4.89 -20.84
CA LEU A 61 3.77 3.59 -21.47
C LEU A 61 2.51 2.93 -22.02
N TYR A 62 1.35 3.58 -21.89
CA TYR A 62 0.06 2.99 -22.23
C TYR A 62 0.00 2.54 -23.69
N GLU A 63 0.45 3.36 -24.64
CA GLU A 63 0.42 3.01 -26.08
C GLU A 63 1.26 1.77 -26.42
N ILE A 64 2.33 1.52 -25.67
CA ILE A 64 3.23 0.38 -25.89
C ILE A 64 2.62 -0.90 -25.26
N ILE A 65 1.96 -0.74 -24.12
CA ILE A 65 1.50 -1.86 -23.28
C ILE A 65 0.05 -2.26 -23.58
N LYS A 66 -0.73 -1.43 -24.28
CA LYS A 66 -2.15 -1.64 -24.63
C LYS A 66 -2.53 -3.07 -25.07
N PRO A 67 -1.77 -3.80 -25.90
CA PRO A 67 -2.17 -5.16 -26.29
C PRO A 67 -2.00 -6.23 -25.19
N ILE A 68 -1.28 -5.91 -24.09
CA ILE A 68 -0.90 -6.83 -23.01
C ILE A 68 -1.22 -6.21 -21.63
N ASP A 69 -1.97 -5.11 -21.62
CA ASP A 69 -2.33 -4.29 -20.48
C ASP A 69 -2.87 -5.10 -19.29
N HIS A 70 -3.83 -6.01 -19.52
CA HIS A 70 -4.44 -6.79 -18.45
C HIS A 70 -3.45 -7.81 -17.84
N TRP A 71 -2.54 -8.36 -18.65
CA TRP A 71 -1.50 -9.28 -18.19
C TRP A 71 -0.42 -8.56 -17.36
N VAL A 72 -0.08 -7.32 -17.73
CA VAL A 72 0.87 -6.51 -16.97
C VAL A 72 0.27 -6.10 -15.63
N ALA A 73 -0.98 -5.63 -15.59
CA ALA A 73 -1.68 -5.31 -14.35
C ALA A 73 -1.78 -6.55 -13.43
N LEU A 74 -2.18 -7.70 -13.95
CA LEU A 74 -2.23 -8.96 -13.20
C LEU A 74 -0.86 -9.33 -12.62
N SER A 75 0.20 -9.26 -13.44
CA SER A 75 1.55 -9.63 -13.03
C SER A 75 2.07 -8.74 -11.90
N LEU A 76 1.81 -7.43 -11.96
CA LEU A 76 2.20 -6.47 -10.94
C LEU A 76 1.42 -6.69 -9.63
N LEU A 77 0.11 -6.86 -9.70
CA LEU A 77 -0.74 -7.12 -8.53
C LEU A 77 -0.40 -8.47 -7.87
N LEU A 78 -0.10 -9.50 -8.66
CA LEU A 78 0.42 -10.77 -8.16
C LEU A 78 1.77 -10.60 -7.49
N PHE A 79 2.71 -9.90 -8.13
CA PHE A 79 4.05 -9.69 -7.58
C PHE A 79 4.00 -8.97 -6.23
N VAL A 80 3.26 -7.88 -6.15
CA VAL A 80 3.07 -7.11 -4.91
C VAL A 80 2.36 -7.94 -3.85
N GLY A 81 1.24 -8.59 -4.19
CA GLY A 81 0.49 -9.37 -3.21
C GLY A 81 1.27 -10.58 -2.68
N LEU A 82 2.04 -11.26 -3.53
CA LEU A 82 2.92 -12.36 -3.11
C LEU A 82 4.07 -11.84 -2.23
N ARG A 83 4.65 -10.68 -2.55
CA ARG A 83 5.67 -10.03 -1.73
C ARG A 83 5.12 -9.74 -0.33
N MET A 84 3.94 -9.13 -0.23
CA MET A 84 3.29 -8.84 1.05
C MET A 84 3.04 -10.13 1.84
N ILE A 85 2.49 -11.17 1.21
CA ILE A 85 2.27 -12.47 1.87
C ILE A 85 3.59 -13.06 2.38
N TYR A 86 4.64 -13.02 1.56
CA TYR A 86 5.97 -13.49 1.95
C TYR A 86 6.52 -12.71 3.15
N GLU A 87 6.36 -11.38 3.16
CA GLU A 87 6.77 -10.53 4.28
C GLU A 87 5.97 -10.83 5.56
N GLY A 88 4.67 -11.10 5.45
CA GLY A 88 3.83 -11.45 6.60
C GLY A 88 4.08 -12.86 7.17
N ILE A 89 4.49 -13.82 6.33
CA ILE A 89 4.83 -15.19 6.75
C ILE A 89 6.25 -15.25 7.34
N LYS A 90 7.19 -14.48 6.80
CA LYS A 90 8.58 -14.51 7.23
C LYS A 90 8.67 -14.06 8.69
N ASP A 91 9.17 -14.95 9.55
CA ASP A 91 9.07 -14.84 11.02
C ASP A 91 10.01 -13.79 11.66
N GLY A 92 10.33 -12.72 10.93
CA GLY A 92 10.86 -11.51 11.51
C GLY A 92 9.72 -10.54 11.72
N GLU A 93 9.49 -10.11 12.97
CA GLU A 93 8.90 -8.79 13.22
C GLU A 93 9.46 -7.80 12.19
N ILE A 94 8.68 -6.82 11.69
CA ILE A 94 9.27 -5.71 10.95
C ILE A 94 10.32 -5.11 11.87
N LYS A 95 11.59 -5.46 11.61
CA LYS A 95 12.72 -5.27 12.51
C LYS A 95 13.15 -3.82 12.39
N ILE A 96 12.27 -2.90 12.77
CA ILE A 96 12.67 -1.54 13.10
C ILE A 96 13.40 -1.68 14.44
N LYS A 97 14.64 -2.18 14.41
CA LYS A 97 15.45 -2.34 15.63
C LYS A 97 15.88 -0.98 16.20
N HIS A 98 15.98 0.02 15.32
CA HIS A 98 16.31 1.38 15.65
C HIS A 98 15.43 2.34 14.86
N PHE A 99 14.36 2.84 15.48
CA PHE A 99 13.63 3.99 14.95
C PHE A 99 14.40 5.25 15.36
N SER A 100 15.02 5.92 14.39
CA SER A 100 15.50 7.28 14.59
C SER A 100 14.35 8.24 14.32
N LYS A 101 14.11 9.22 15.22
CA LYS A 101 13.19 10.33 14.95
C LYS A 101 13.65 11.24 13.80
N SER A 102 14.80 10.94 13.19
CA SER A 102 15.28 11.64 12.00
C SER A 102 14.24 11.59 10.89
N LEU A 103 13.93 12.78 10.35
CA LEU A 103 13.03 12.94 9.23
C LEU A 103 13.52 12.16 7.99
N THR A 104 14.85 12.03 7.84
CA THR A 104 15.46 11.22 6.78
C THR A 104 15.12 9.74 6.89
N PHE A 105 15.17 9.18 8.10
CA PHE A 105 14.83 7.76 8.31
C PHE A 105 13.36 7.50 7.98
N LEU A 106 12.49 8.37 8.48
CA LEU A 106 11.04 8.32 8.30
C LEU A 106 10.63 8.47 6.82
N VAL A 107 11.28 9.35 6.06
CA VAL A 107 11.04 9.46 4.61
C VAL A 107 11.52 8.20 3.88
N LEU A 108 12.72 7.71 4.20
CA LEU A 108 13.31 6.56 3.51
C LEU A 108 12.48 5.28 3.72
N ILE A 109 12.03 5.02 4.94
CA ILE A 109 11.16 3.87 5.24
C ILE A 109 9.77 4.03 4.62
N SER A 110 9.22 5.25 4.57
CA SER A 110 7.95 5.52 3.90
C SER A 110 8.05 5.23 2.40
N ILE A 111 9.16 5.61 1.75
CA ILE A 111 9.39 5.32 0.33
C ILE A 111 9.54 3.82 0.10
N ALA A 112 10.32 3.13 0.93
CA ALA A 112 10.56 1.70 0.79
C ALA A 112 9.27 0.86 0.91
N THR A 113 8.37 1.27 1.79
CA THR A 113 7.05 0.62 2.02
C THR A 113 6.01 1.00 0.97
N SER A 114 6.18 2.16 0.30
CA SER A 114 5.26 2.62 -0.74
C SER A 114 5.52 2.05 -2.14
N ILE A 115 6.52 1.17 -2.31
CA ILE A 115 6.80 0.54 -3.62
C ILE A 115 5.60 -0.26 -4.14
N ASP A 116 4.80 -0.83 -3.23
CA ASP A 116 3.60 -1.56 -3.58
C ASP A 116 2.52 -0.62 -4.15
N ALA A 117 2.43 0.60 -3.62
CA ALA A 117 1.52 1.63 -4.11
C ALA A 117 1.89 2.12 -5.51
N PHE A 118 3.18 2.15 -5.82
CA PHE A 118 3.68 2.43 -7.17
C PHE A 118 3.09 1.44 -8.18
N ALA A 119 3.25 0.14 -7.91
CA ALA A 119 2.80 -0.92 -8.80
C ALA A 119 1.27 -0.93 -8.94
N VAL A 120 0.52 -0.64 -7.86
CA VAL A 120 -0.93 -0.45 -7.92
C VAL A 120 -1.29 0.76 -8.79
N GLY A 121 -0.64 1.91 -8.61
CA GLY A 121 -0.87 3.11 -9.42
C GLY A 121 -0.58 2.91 -10.90
N PHE A 122 0.52 2.21 -11.20
CA PHE A 122 0.88 1.80 -12.56
C PHE A 122 -0.18 0.88 -13.17
N SER A 123 -0.67 -0.10 -12.40
CA SER A 123 -1.74 -1.00 -12.83
C SER A 123 -3.05 -0.25 -13.11
N LEU A 124 -3.40 0.76 -12.30
CA LEU A 124 -4.60 1.59 -12.53
C LEU A 124 -4.51 2.40 -13.82
N SER A 125 -3.32 2.90 -14.17
CA SER A 125 -3.10 3.65 -15.41
C SER A 125 -3.29 2.78 -16.65
N ILE A 126 -2.76 1.56 -16.59
CA ILE A 126 -2.90 0.57 -17.65
C ILE A 126 -4.37 0.23 -17.92
N VAL A 127 -5.21 0.22 -16.87
CA VAL A 127 -6.66 -0.02 -16.95
C VAL A 127 -7.45 1.27 -17.31
N GLY A 128 -6.76 2.39 -17.59
CA GLY A 128 -7.39 3.65 -18.00
C GLY A 128 -8.15 4.38 -16.88
N ILE A 129 -7.86 4.09 -15.62
CA ILE A 129 -8.52 4.71 -14.46
C ILE A 129 -7.79 6.01 -14.10
N SER A 130 -8.52 7.12 -13.98
CA SER A 130 -7.94 8.41 -13.55
C SER A 130 -7.46 8.36 -12.09
N ILE A 131 -6.26 8.90 -11.82
CA ILE A 131 -5.58 8.72 -10.54
C ILE A 131 -6.00 9.67 -9.42
N ILE A 132 -6.59 10.82 -9.75
CA ILE A 132 -6.87 11.88 -8.77
C ILE A 132 -7.77 11.36 -7.64
N PHE A 133 -8.88 10.70 -8.00
CA PHE A 133 -9.82 10.18 -7.02
C PHE A 133 -9.24 8.98 -6.23
N PRO A 134 -8.65 7.95 -6.85
CA PRO A 134 -7.92 6.89 -6.14
C PRO A 134 -6.83 7.39 -5.20
N ALA A 135 -6.02 8.37 -5.62
CA ALA A 135 -4.94 8.92 -4.80
C ALA A 135 -5.49 9.55 -3.50
N ILE A 136 -6.56 10.34 -3.59
CA ILE A 136 -7.21 10.93 -2.41
C ILE A 136 -7.77 9.85 -1.48
N VAL A 137 -8.40 8.81 -2.04
CA VAL A 137 -8.94 7.71 -1.23
C VAL A 137 -7.81 6.93 -0.55
N ILE A 138 -6.74 6.59 -1.27
CA ILE A 138 -5.55 5.92 -0.70
C ILE A 138 -4.95 6.78 0.41
N PHE A 139 -4.80 8.09 0.20
CA PHE A 139 -4.30 9.03 1.20
C PHE A 139 -5.14 9.00 2.48
N LEU A 140 -6.45 9.20 2.38
CA LEU A 140 -7.34 9.29 3.53
C LEU A 140 -7.45 7.97 4.30
N VAL A 141 -7.58 6.85 3.58
CA VAL A 141 -7.67 5.51 4.18
C VAL A 141 -6.35 5.16 4.88
N THR A 142 -5.21 5.40 4.22
CA THR A 142 -3.89 5.13 4.82
C THR A 142 -3.66 6.01 6.04
N LEU A 143 -4.01 7.29 5.96
CA LEU A 143 -3.89 8.21 7.10
C LEU A 143 -4.71 7.75 8.29
N PHE A 144 -5.97 7.36 8.06
CA PHE A 144 -6.86 6.89 9.13
C PHE A 144 -6.34 5.59 9.77
N ILE A 145 -5.94 4.60 8.96
CA ILE A 145 -5.44 3.31 9.44
C ILE A 145 -4.10 3.47 10.18
N THR A 146 -3.16 4.24 9.64
CA THR A 146 -1.83 4.43 10.26
C THR A 146 -1.91 5.25 11.54
N PHE A 147 -2.81 6.24 11.60
CA PHE A 147 -3.06 7.05 12.80
C PHE A 147 -3.71 6.25 13.92
N THR A 148 -4.76 5.48 13.61
CA THR A 148 -5.43 4.63 14.60
C THR A 148 -4.51 3.51 15.10
N SER A 149 -3.81 2.82 14.20
CA SER A 149 -2.84 1.77 14.58
C SER A 149 -1.66 2.30 15.39
N GLY A 150 -1.13 3.48 15.07
CA GLY A 150 -0.05 4.12 15.83
C GLY A 150 -0.48 4.63 17.21
N SER A 151 -1.78 4.90 17.39
CA SER A 151 -2.36 5.32 18.68
C SER A 151 -2.65 4.14 19.62
N ILE A 152 -2.91 2.96 19.07
CA ILE A 152 -3.19 1.74 19.84
C ILE A 152 -1.88 1.12 20.36
N SER A 153 -1.94 0.45 21.52
CA SER A 153 -0.78 -0.26 22.08
C SER A 153 -0.23 -1.28 21.09
N SER A 154 1.07 -1.17 20.76
CA SER A 154 1.71 -2.04 19.75
C SER A 154 1.71 -3.50 20.18
N SER A 155 1.76 -3.77 21.50
CA SER A 155 1.69 -5.13 22.05
C SER A 155 0.38 -5.84 21.70
N PHE A 156 -0.73 -5.10 21.58
CA PHE A 156 -2.02 -5.65 21.18
C PHE A 156 -2.06 -5.93 19.67
N LEU A 157 -1.52 -5.01 18.87
CA LEU A 157 -1.57 -5.07 17.42
C LEU A 157 -0.49 -5.96 16.79
N LYS A 158 0.59 -6.31 17.51
CA LYS A 158 1.66 -7.21 17.02
C LYS A 158 1.13 -8.55 16.51
N LYS A 159 0.06 -9.09 17.11
CA LYS A 159 -0.58 -10.34 16.64
C LYS A 159 -1.33 -10.14 15.33
N PHE A 160 -1.89 -8.95 15.13
CA PHE A 160 -2.66 -8.59 13.94
C PHE A 160 -1.77 -8.08 12.81
N GLU A 161 -0.57 -7.57 13.10
CA GLU A 161 0.38 -7.04 12.12
C GLU A 161 0.62 -8.02 10.96
N LYS A 162 1.07 -9.24 11.27
CA LYS A 162 1.33 -10.28 10.27
C LYS A 162 0.07 -10.66 9.49
N VAL A 163 -1.05 -10.84 10.21
CA VAL A 163 -2.33 -11.23 9.62
C VAL A 163 -2.84 -10.15 8.66
N SER A 164 -2.74 -8.88 9.03
CA SER A 164 -3.12 -7.73 8.22
C SER A 164 -2.32 -7.67 6.92
N ILE A 165 -1.00 -7.87 6.95
CA ILE A 165 -0.16 -7.88 5.75
C ILE A 165 -0.57 -9.03 4.81
N ILE A 166 -0.72 -10.25 5.35
CA ILE A 166 -1.11 -11.44 4.57
C ILE A 166 -2.48 -11.23 3.94
N LEU A 167 -3.45 -10.70 4.69
CA LEU A 167 -4.79 -10.41 4.19
C LEU A 167 -4.75 -9.33 3.10
N GLY A 168 -4.01 -8.24 3.31
CA GLY A 168 -3.84 -7.19 2.30
C GLY A 168 -3.27 -7.73 0.99
N GLY A 169 -2.20 -8.54 1.08
CA GLY A 169 -1.60 -9.19 -0.09
C GLY A 169 -2.55 -10.17 -0.79
N SER A 170 -3.29 -10.96 -0.01
CA SER A 170 -4.28 -11.92 -0.56
C SER A 170 -5.40 -11.21 -1.30
N VAL A 171 -5.90 -10.11 -0.76
CA VAL A 171 -6.95 -9.30 -1.40
C VAL A 171 -6.42 -8.64 -2.69
N LEU A 172 -5.18 -8.15 -2.69
CA LEU A 172 -4.56 -7.60 -3.90
C LEU A 172 -4.46 -8.63 -5.03
N ILE A 173 -4.08 -9.86 -4.70
CA ILE A 173 -4.06 -10.98 -5.67
C ILE A 173 -5.45 -11.23 -6.24
N LEU A 174 -6.48 -11.30 -5.38
CA LEU A 174 -7.87 -11.48 -5.81
C LEU A 174 -8.34 -10.36 -6.74
N ILE A 175 -7.96 -9.12 -6.44
CA ILE A 175 -8.28 -7.96 -7.29
C ILE A 175 -7.56 -8.05 -8.63
N GLY A 176 -6.30 -8.46 -8.66
CA GLY A 176 -5.56 -8.73 -9.91
C GLY A 176 -6.27 -9.73 -10.80
N PHE A 177 -6.71 -10.87 -10.22
CA PHE A 177 -7.51 -11.85 -10.95
C PHE A 177 -8.86 -11.30 -11.40
N THR A 178 -9.52 -10.47 -10.57
CA THR A 178 -10.80 -9.85 -10.92
C THR A 178 -10.64 -8.93 -12.13
N ILE A 179 -9.63 -8.06 -12.15
CA ILE A 179 -9.32 -7.17 -13.28
C ILE A 179 -9.03 -7.99 -14.54
N PHE A 180 -8.22 -9.03 -14.42
CA PHE A 180 -7.86 -9.92 -15.52
C PHE A 180 -9.08 -10.62 -16.13
N ILE A 181 -9.94 -11.20 -15.29
CA ILE A 181 -11.17 -11.89 -15.73
C ILE A 181 -12.13 -10.89 -16.37
N GLU A 182 -12.31 -9.72 -15.76
CA GLU A 182 -13.24 -8.71 -16.24
C GLU A 182 -12.87 -8.24 -17.64
N HIS A 183 -11.61 -7.94 -17.89
CA HIS A 183 -11.21 -7.44 -19.22
C HIS A 183 -10.99 -8.56 -20.25
N THR A 184 -10.46 -9.73 -19.85
CA THR A 184 -10.21 -10.85 -20.79
C THR A 184 -11.50 -11.54 -21.23
N ILE A 185 -12.49 -11.69 -20.34
CA ILE A 185 -13.70 -12.47 -20.63
C ILE A 185 -14.87 -11.57 -21.05
N LYS A 186 -15.00 -10.34 -20.52
CA LYS A 186 -16.12 -9.46 -20.88
C LYS A 186 -15.83 -8.49 -22.02
N ASN A 187 -14.57 -8.31 -22.48
CA ASN A 187 -14.22 -7.29 -23.49
C ASN A 187 -14.79 -5.90 -23.12
N ILE A 188 -14.79 -5.58 -21.82
CA ILE A 188 -15.16 -4.26 -21.28
C ILE A 188 -13.89 -3.62 -20.76
#